data_AF-A0A0E3Q744-F1
#
_entry.id   AF-A0A0E3Q744-F1
#
_cell.length_a   1.000
_cell.length_b   1.000
_cell.length_c   1.000
_cell.angle_alpha   90.00
_cell.angle_beta   90.00
_cell.angle_gamma   90.00
#
_symmetry.space_group_name_H-M   'P 1'
#
loop_
_entity.id
_entity.type
_entity.pdbx_description
1 polymer ?
#
loop_
_entity_poly.entity_id
_entity_poly.type
_entity_poly.pdbx_seq_one_letter_code
_entity_poly.pdbx_strand_id
1 'polypeptide(L)'
;MFSLNEQKAIELGESGERAIREQNEYDALQYAEYLREFGQELLEGNLEKDLKRVAISLRNIGNKAIQKKIENVASTALSDLNSLSEAALDKGFSNAMWSFSKAVQEIGKGAVQFQMLESAKIALDTLKMIGLGAVEKKMEVVTLWTTMSIEEMAYLANRQQLEDLTKDAKEAREEIIEYSEASGFVTREQIEKYPQLIAQTVSQFSELQNLQPAGYAAKPNEEFTEEEFFEEEEEGEEQEPETEAAKKEM
;
A
#
# COMPACT_ATOMS: atom_id res chain seq x y z
N MET A 1 14.81 -6.64 -11.33
CA MET A 1 14.16 -7.63 -12.23
C MET A 1 13.04 -8.34 -11.45
N PHE A 2 11.83 -8.44 -11.99
CA PHE A 2 10.69 -9.06 -11.28
C PHE A 2 10.80 -10.59 -11.19
N SER A 3 10.34 -11.15 -10.06
CA SER A 3 10.16 -12.59 -9.91
C SER A 3 9.07 -13.11 -10.87
N LEU A 4 9.05 -14.42 -11.13
CA LEU A 4 7.98 -15.04 -11.93
C LEU A 4 6.59 -14.81 -11.31
N ASN A 5 6.52 -14.82 -9.98
CA ASN A 5 5.28 -14.56 -9.26
C ASN A 5 4.83 -13.11 -9.40
N GLU A 6 5.76 -12.16 -9.30
CA GLU A 6 5.48 -10.75 -9.54
C GLU A 6 4.99 -10.52 -10.98
N GLN A 7 5.63 -11.14 -11.97
CA GLN A 7 5.20 -11.03 -13.37
C GLN A 7 3.77 -11.56 -13.57
N LYS A 8 3.45 -12.74 -13.01
CA LYS A 8 2.10 -13.31 -13.05
C LYS A 8 1.07 -12.37 -12.43
N ALA A 9 1.36 -11.79 -11.26
CA ALA A 9 0.46 -10.83 -10.63
C ALA A 9 0.27 -9.56 -11.48
N ILE A 10 1.31 -9.06 -12.14
CA ILE A 10 1.22 -7.91 -13.06
C ILE A 10 0.30 -8.24 -14.24
N GLU A 11 0.51 -9.37 -14.91
CA GLU A 11 -0.26 -9.76 -16.10
C GLU A 11 -1.76 -9.92 -15.80
N LEU A 12 -2.09 -10.51 -14.64
CA LEU A 12 -3.47 -10.62 -14.17
C LEU A 12 -4.08 -9.24 -13.88
N GLY A 13 -3.34 -8.36 -13.19
CA GLY A 13 -3.77 -6.99 -12.90
C GLY A 13 -4.05 -6.17 -14.17
N GLU A 14 -3.11 -6.15 -15.10
CA GLU A 14 -3.26 -5.45 -16.38
C GLU A 14 -4.43 -5.98 -17.20
N SER A 15 -4.70 -7.28 -17.12
CA SER A 15 -5.82 -7.90 -17.82
C SER A 15 -7.17 -7.56 -17.18
N GLY A 16 -7.25 -7.51 -15.85
CA GLY A 16 -8.42 -6.98 -15.14
C GLY A 16 -8.69 -5.51 -15.47
N GLU A 17 -7.65 -4.67 -15.49
CA GLU A 17 -7.79 -3.26 -15.90
C GLU A 17 -8.23 -3.09 -17.36
N ARG A 18 -7.76 -3.96 -18.25
CA ARG A 18 -8.17 -3.98 -19.66
C ARG A 18 -9.64 -4.36 -19.78
N ALA A 19 -10.09 -5.39 -19.08
CA ALA A 19 -11.49 -5.80 -19.05
C ALA A 19 -12.41 -4.65 -18.59
N ILE A 20 -12.01 -3.90 -17.55
CA ILE A 20 -12.74 -2.69 -17.12
C ILE A 20 -12.81 -1.62 -18.22
N ARG A 21 -11.70 -1.38 -18.94
CA ARG A 21 -11.67 -0.41 -20.06
C ARG A 21 -12.63 -0.82 -21.18
N GLU A 22 -12.76 -2.11 -21.41
CA GLU A 22 -13.63 -2.72 -22.41
C GLU A 22 -15.09 -2.89 -21.92
N GLN A 23 -15.40 -2.45 -20.70
CA GLN A 23 -16.70 -2.61 -20.04
C GLN A 23 -17.12 -4.09 -19.89
N ASN A 24 -16.14 -4.99 -19.81
CA ASN A 24 -16.36 -6.40 -19.52
C ASN A 24 -16.20 -6.64 -18.02
N GLU A 25 -17.28 -6.39 -17.28
CA GLU A 25 -17.31 -6.54 -15.82
C GLU A 25 -17.04 -7.99 -15.38
N TYR A 26 -17.57 -8.96 -16.13
CA TYR A 26 -17.41 -10.38 -15.82
C TYR A 26 -15.95 -10.83 -15.84
N ASP A 27 -15.21 -10.45 -16.89
CA ASP A 27 -13.78 -10.76 -16.97
C ASP A 27 -12.98 -10.00 -15.91
N ALA A 28 -13.35 -8.75 -15.61
CA ALA A 28 -12.70 -7.97 -14.56
C ALA A 28 -12.83 -8.65 -13.17
N LEU A 29 -14.02 -9.18 -12.85
CA LEU A 29 -14.26 -9.94 -11.62
C LEU A 29 -13.45 -11.23 -11.60
N GLN A 30 -13.37 -11.97 -12.72
CA GLN A 30 -12.53 -13.17 -12.78
C GLN A 30 -11.05 -12.86 -12.56
N TYR A 31 -10.51 -11.78 -13.13
CA TYR A 31 -9.11 -11.43 -12.92
C TYR A 31 -8.83 -11.00 -11.47
N ALA A 32 -9.78 -10.36 -10.79
CA ALA A 32 -9.69 -10.09 -9.36
C ALA A 32 -9.69 -11.40 -8.55
N GLU A 33 -10.58 -12.34 -8.88
CA GLU A 33 -10.65 -13.65 -8.23
C GLU A 33 -9.35 -14.46 -8.43
N TYR A 34 -8.80 -14.49 -9.65
CA TYR A 34 -7.52 -15.16 -9.91
C TYR A 34 -6.35 -14.52 -9.15
N LEU A 35 -6.36 -13.19 -8.95
CA LEU A 35 -5.38 -12.52 -8.09
C LEU A 35 -5.55 -12.91 -6.63
N ARG A 36 -6.79 -13.04 -6.14
CA ARG A 36 -7.07 -13.52 -4.79
C ARG A 36 -6.56 -14.93 -4.57
N GLU A 37 -6.91 -15.86 -5.46
CA GLU A 37 -6.44 -17.25 -5.39
C GLU A 37 -4.91 -17.32 -5.45
N PHE A 38 -4.30 -16.54 -6.34
CA PHE A 38 -2.85 -16.48 -6.42
C PHE A 38 -2.21 -15.89 -5.16
N GLY A 39 -2.81 -14.84 -4.57
CA GLY A 39 -2.40 -14.31 -3.28
C GLY A 39 -2.46 -15.36 -2.16
N GLN A 40 -3.50 -16.20 -2.16
CA GLN A 40 -3.62 -17.31 -1.21
C GLN A 40 -2.51 -18.35 -1.39
N GLU A 41 -2.17 -18.71 -2.64
CA GLU A 41 -1.03 -19.60 -2.94
C GLU A 41 0.29 -19.02 -2.40
N LEU A 42 0.52 -17.72 -2.59
CA LEU A 42 1.73 -17.03 -2.09
C LEU A 42 1.77 -17.00 -0.55
N LEU A 43 0.63 -16.78 0.10
CA LEU A 43 0.50 -16.85 1.57
C LEU A 43 0.87 -18.24 2.09
N GLU A 44 0.33 -19.29 1.48
CA GLU A 44 0.61 -20.69 1.82
C GLU A 44 2.09 -21.04 1.62
N GLY A 45 2.70 -20.52 0.54
CA GLY A 45 4.12 -20.64 0.24
C GLY A 45 5.06 -19.78 1.11
N ASN A 46 4.51 -18.92 1.99
CA ASN A 46 5.25 -17.91 2.76
C ASN A 46 6.10 -16.96 1.89
N LEU A 47 5.57 -16.59 0.72
CA LEU A 47 6.22 -15.72 -0.26
C LEU A 47 5.81 -14.27 -0.06
N GLU A 48 6.12 -13.70 1.12
CA GLU A 48 5.69 -12.36 1.51
C GLU A 48 6.11 -11.27 0.51
N LYS A 49 7.34 -11.35 -0.01
CA LYS A 49 7.86 -10.36 -0.97
C LYS A 49 7.00 -10.27 -2.23
N ASP A 50 6.49 -11.40 -2.71
CA ASP A 50 5.68 -11.45 -3.94
C ASP A 50 4.25 -10.95 -3.71
N LEU A 51 3.71 -11.04 -2.47
CA LEU A 51 2.36 -10.56 -2.13
C LEU A 51 2.16 -9.07 -2.37
N LYS A 52 3.22 -8.26 -2.24
CA LYS A 52 3.22 -6.84 -2.62
C LYS A 52 2.59 -6.64 -3.99
N ARG A 53 2.92 -7.49 -4.96
CA ARG A 53 2.46 -7.31 -6.33
C ARG A 53 0.99 -7.68 -6.50
N VAL A 54 0.49 -8.69 -5.76
CA VAL A 54 -0.93 -9.01 -5.73
C VAL A 54 -1.75 -7.83 -5.17
N ALA A 55 -1.30 -7.24 -4.06
CA ALA A 55 -1.92 -6.04 -3.48
C ALA A 55 -1.98 -4.88 -4.50
N ILE A 56 -0.88 -4.60 -5.20
CA ILE A 56 -0.81 -3.54 -6.23
C ILE A 56 -1.74 -3.84 -7.40
N SER A 57 -1.81 -5.08 -7.86
CA SER A 57 -2.67 -5.45 -9.00
C SER A 57 -4.15 -5.34 -8.65
N LEU A 58 -4.56 -5.83 -7.48
CA LEU A 58 -5.94 -5.65 -6.97
C LEU A 58 -6.27 -4.17 -6.77
N ARG A 59 -5.33 -3.38 -6.23
CA ARG A 59 -5.46 -1.93 -6.12
C ARG A 59 -5.72 -1.27 -7.47
N ASN A 60 -4.96 -1.62 -8.49
CA ASN A 60 -5.10 -1.02 -9.82
C ASN A 60 -6.46 -1.36 -10.45
N ILE A 61 -6.91 -2.61 -10.34
CA ILE A 61 -8.26 -3.04 -10.74
C ILE A 61 -9.32 -2.22 -10.00
N GLY A 62 -9.24 -2.16 -8.66
CA GLY A 62 -10.19 -1.41 -7.84
C GLY A 62 -10.23 0.07 -8.18
N ASN A 63 -9.08 0.74 -8.25
CA ASN A 63 -8.97 2.15 -8.65
C ASN A 63 -9.54 2.39 -10.06
N LYS A 64 -9.29 1.47 -11.00
CA LYS A 64 -9.84 1.59 -12.35
C LYS A 64 -11.35 1.44 -12.36
N ALA A 65 -11.89 0.53 -11.55
CA ALA A 65 -13.32 0.34 -11.37
C ALA A 65 -13.96 1.59 -10.75
N ILE A 66 -13.34 2.20 -9.74
CA ILE A 66 -13.77 3.47 -9.16
C ILE A 66 -13.82 4.58 -10.23
N GLN A 67 -12.77 4.74 -11.03
CA GLN A 67 -12.73 5.73 -12.12
C GLN A 67 -13.84 5.53 -13.16
N LYS A 68 -14.22 4.26 -13.39
CA LYS A 68 -15.32 3.88 -14.30
C LYS A 68 -16.67 3.76 -13.61
N LYS A 69 -16.74 4.00 -12.29
CA LYS A 69 -17.93 3.88 -11.45
C LYS A 69 -18.59 2.49 -11.51
N ILE A 70 -17.78 1.44 -11.54
CA ILE A 70 -18.22 0.03 -11.52
C ILE A 70 -18.12 -0.48 -10.08
N GLU A 71 -19.17 -0.27 -9.28
CA GLU A 71 -19.22 -0.56 -7.83
C GLU A 71 -18.88 -2.02 -7.50
N ASN A 72 -19.45 -2.96 -8.25
CA ASN A 72 -19.31 -4.38 -7.98
C ASN A 72 -17.84 -4.86 -8.12
N VAL A 73 -17.09 -4.34 -9.10
CA VAL A 73 -15.66 -4.68 -9.27
C VAL A 73 -14.80 -4.03 -8.19
N ALA A 74 -15.10 -2.78 -7.81
CA ALA A 74 -14.37 -2.09 -6.76
C ALA A 74 -14.57 -2.75 -5.39
N SER A 75 -15.82 -3.07 -5.04
CA SER A 75 -16.18 -3.78 -3.81
C SER A 75 -15.61 -5.21 -3.76
N THR A 76 -15.59 -5.92 -4.89
CA THR A 76 -14.94 -7.25 -5.00
C THR A 76 -13.44 -7.14 -4.75
N ALA A 77 -12.74 -6.22 -5.41
CA ALA A 77 -11.30 -6.03 -5.19
C ALA A 77 -10.97 -5.68 -3.73
N LEU A 78 -11.79 -4.88 -3.06
CA LEU A 78 -11.66 -4.58 -1.63
C LEU A 78 -11.93 -5.78 -0.73
N SER A 79 -12.90 -6.61 -1.07
CA SER A 79 -13.22 -7.84 -0.34
C SER A 79 -12.09 -8.87 -0.47
N ASP A 80 -11.50 -8.98 -1.65
CA ASP A 80 -10.33 -9.83 -1.90
C ASP A 80 -9.11 -9.35 -1.11
N LEU A 81 -8.87 -8.03 -1.10
CA LEU A 81 -7.84 -7.41 -0.26
C LEU A 81 -8.09 -7.69 1.23
N ASN A 82 -9.34 -7.63 1.70
CA ASN A 82 -9.68 -7.96 3.09
C ASN A 82 -9.31 -9.40 3.43
N SER A 83 -9.76 -10.36 2.60
CA SER A 83 -9.50 -11.78 2.83
C SER A 83 -8.00 -12.10 2.86
N LEU A 84 -7.22 -11.52 1.94
CA LEU A 84 -5.76 -11.70 1.92
C LEU A 84 -5.08 -11.02 3.11
N SER A 85 -5.60 -9.87 3.55
CA SER A 85 -5.10 -9.15 4.72
C SER A 85 -5.28 -9.93 6.01
N GLU A 86 -6.43 -10.59 6.21
CA GLU A 86 -6.68 -11.46 7.37
C GLU A 86 -5.63 -12.58 7.44
N ALA A 87 -5.42 -13.29 6.33
CA ALA A 87 -4.45 -14.38 6.26
C ALA A 87 -2.99 -13.89 6.41
N ALA A 88 -2.65 -12.71 5.90
CA ALA A 88 -1.33 -12.10 6.05
C ALA A 88 -1.06 -11.66 7.50
N LEU A 89 -2.07 -11.11 8.20
CA LEU A 89 -1.99 -10.78 9.62
C LEU A 89 -1.75 -12.00 10.49
N ASP A 90 -2.44 -13.11 10.23
CA ASP A 90 -2.26 -14.36 10.95
C ASP A 90 -0.81 -14.86 10.87
N LYS A 91 -0.17 -14.67 9.71
CA LYS A 91 1.23 -15.00 9.45
C LYS A 91 2.25 -13.96 9.94
N GLY A 92 1.79 -12.77 10.34
CA GLY A 92 2.68 -11.69 10.79
C GLY A 92 3.45 -10.99 9.66
N PHE A 93 2.93 -11.03 8.43
CA PHE A 93 3.60 -10.48 7.24
C PHE A 93 3.49 -8.95 7.16
N SER A 94 4.29 -8.25 7.96
CA SER A 94 4.23 -6.78 8.09
C SER A 94 4.45 -6.01 6.78
N ASN A 95 5.29 -6.49 5.86
CA ASN A 95 5.56 -5.82 4.58
C ASN A 95 4.40 -6.00 3.61
N ALA A 96 3.80 -7.20 3.59
CA ALA A 96 2.57 -7.42 2.84
C ALA A 96 1.43 -6.57 3.41
N MET A 97 1.29 -6.49 4.74
CA MET A 97 0.26 -5.68 5.39
C MET A 97 0.37 -4.19 5.08
N TRP A 98 1.58 -3.65 5.01
CA TRP A 98 1.79 -2.30 4.50
C TRP A 98 1.20 -2.13 3.09
N SER A 99 1.55 -3.04 2.17
CA SER A 99 1.07 -3.01 0.79
C SER A 99 -0.46 -3.13 0.68
N PHE A 100 -1.07 -4.02 1.47
CA PHE A 100 -2.52 -4.18 1.54
C PHE A 100 -3.20 -2.92 2.09
N SER A 101 -2.69 -2.35 3.18
CA SER A 101 -3.27 -1.14 3.77
C SER A 101 -3.25 0.06 2.81
N LYS A 102 -2.16 0.23 2.05
CA LYS A 102 -2.04 1.25 1.00
C LYS A 102 -3.01 0.99 -0.16
N ALA A 103 -3.14 -0.27 -0.59
CA ALA A 103 -4.08 -0.66 -1.64
C ALA A 103 -5.54 -0.30 -1.26
N VAL A 104 -5.94 -0.67 -0.05
CA VAL A 104 -7.29 -0.42 0.48
C VAL A 104 -7.53 1.09 0.65
N GLN A 105 -6.56 1.84 1.18
CA GLN A 105 -6.63 3.30 1.32
C GLN A 105 -6.87 3.99 -0.03
N GLU A 106 -6.11 3.64 -1.07
CA GLU A 106 -6.23 4.30 -2.38
C GLU A 106 -7.61 4.07 -2.99
N ILE A 107 -8.09 2.82 -2.99
CA ILE A 107 -9.44 2.49 -3.49
C ILE A 107 -10.50 3.19 -2.63
N GLY A 108 -10.38 3.12 -1.31
CA GLY A 108 -11.33 3.71 -0.35
C GLY A 108 -11.47 5.21 -0.50
N LYS A 109 -10.35 5.95 -0.64
CA LYS A 109 -10.37 7.40 -0.91
C LYS A 109 -11.08 7.72 -2.22
N GLY A 110 -10.79 6.95 -3.27
CA GLY A 110 -11.49 7.06 -4.54
C GLY A 110 -13.00 6.82 -4.39
N ALA A 111 -13.37 5.77 -3.66
CA ALA A 111 -14.77 5.42 -3.41
C ALA A 111 -15.52 6.55 -2.69
N VAL A 112 -14.93 7.14 -1.65
CA VAL A 112 -15.49 8.32 -0.97
C VAL A 112 -15.66 9.50 -1.93
N GLN A 113 -14.64 9.78 -2.75
CA GLN A 113 -14.67 10.90 -3.70
C GLN A 113 -15.79 10.75 -4.75
N PHE A 114 -16.04 9.53 -5.21
CA PHE A 114 -17.09 9.24 -6.19
C PHE A 114 -18.43 8.81 -5.56
N GLN A 115 -18.55 8.88 -4.23
CA GLN A 115 -19.75 8.49 -3.46
C GLN A 115 -20.19 7.04 -3.70
N MET A 116 -19.22 6.16 -3.91
CA MET A 116 -19.36 4.72 -4.05
C MET A 116 -19.42 4.10 -2.63
N LEU A 117 -20.58 4.24 -1.98
CA LEU A 117 -20.73 4.07 -0.53
C LEU A 117 -20.45 2.65 -0.05
N GLU A 118 -20.80 1.64 -0.84
CA GLU A 118 -20.54 0.24 -0.51
C GLU A 118 -19.03 -0.03 -0.48
N SER A 119 -18.33 0.36 -1.55
CA SER A 119 -16.87 0.25 -1.63
C SER A 119 -16.18 1.08 -0.54
N ALA A 120 -16.66 2.29 -0.26
CA ALA A 120 -16.09 3.14 0.79
C ALA A 120 -16.24 2.51 2.18
N LYS A 121 -17.39 1.86 2.45
CA LYS A 121 -17.63 1.16 3.71
C LYS A 121 -16.75 -0.09 3.85
N ILE A 122 -16.66 -0.92 2.80
CA ILE A 122 -15.77 -2.08 2.81
C ILE A 122 -14.33 -1.65 3.05
N ALA A 123 -13.85 -0.60 2.36
CA ALA A 123 -12.50 -0.09 2.56
C ALA A 123 -12.24 0.38 4.01
N LEU A 124 -13.21 1.07 4.62
CA LEU A 124 -13.12 1.48 6.02
C LEU A 124 -13.06 0.28 6.97
N ASP A 125 -13.97 -0.68 6.79
CA ASP A 125 -14.03 -1.89 7.61
C ASP A 125 -12.74 -2.71 7.50
N THR A 126 -12.21 -2.86 6.28
CA THR A 126 -10.92 -3.52 6.02
C THR A 126 -9.76 -2.78 6.70
N LEU A 127 -9.66 -1.44 6.56
CA LEU A 127 -8.60 -0.68 7.24
C LEU A 127 -8.70 -0.78 8.75
N LYS A 128 -9.92 -0.81 9.31
CA LYS A 128 -10.15 -1.02 10.74
C LYS A 128 -9.63 -2.38 11.18
N MET A 129 -10.00 -3.45 10.46
CA MET A 129 -9.51 -4.81 10.73
C MET A 129 -7.98 -4.87 10.67
N ILE A 130 -7.37 -4.27 9.63
CA ILE A 130 -5.91 -4.21 9.50
C ILE A 130 -5.28 -3.46 10.68
N GLY A 131 -5.83 -2.31 11.07
CA GLY A 131 -5.30 -1.49 12.16
C GLY A 131 -5.35 -2.20 13.51
N LEU A 132 -6.46 -2.87 13.83
CA LEU A 132 -6.59 -3.65 15.06
C LEU A 132 -5.62 -4.84 15.07
N GLY A 133 -5.55 -5.59 13.96
CA GLY A 133 -4.60 -6.70 13.82
C GLY A 133 -3.14 -6.25 13.88
N ALA A 134 -2.82 -5.09 13.31
CA ALA A 134 -1.49 -4.50 13.36
C ALA A 134 -1.07 -4.15 14.80
N VAL A 135 -1.98 -3.62 15.62
CA VAL A 135 -1.73 -3.40 17.05
C VAL A 135 -1.46 -4.72 17.78
N GLU A 136 -2.29 -5.74 17.53
CA GLU A 136 -2.15 -7.07 18.15
C GLU A 136 -0.79 -7.71 17.81
N LYS A 137 -0.39 -7.62 16.55
CA LYS A 137 0.87 -8.18 16.02
C LYS A 137 2.08 -7.25 16.18
N LYS A 138 1.93 -6.10 16.84
CA LYS A 138 2.99 -5.10 17.07
C LYS A 138 3.63 -4.56 15.77
N MET A 139 2.82 -4.33 14.73
CA MET A 139 3.21 -3.72 13.46
C MET A 139 3.04 -2.20 13.52
N GLU A 140 4.07 -1.48 13.97
CA GLU A 140 3.98 -0.03 14.27
C GLU A 140 3.65 0.77 13.01
N VAL A 141 4.40 0.53 11.94
CA VAL A 141 4.26 1.24 10.67
C VAL A 141 2.87 1.04 10.06
N VAL A 142 2.32 -0.18 10.13
CA VAL A 142 0.96 -0.49 9.63
C VAL A 142 -0.11 0.17 10.50
N THR A 143 0.07 0.22 11.83
CA THR A 143 -0.83 0.91 12.76
C THR A 143 -0.90 2.41 12.48
N LEU A 144 0.25 3.05 12.29
CA LEU A 144 0.35 4.47 11.96
C LEU A 144 -0.28 4.78 10.60
N TRP A 145 -0.06 3.92 9.61
CA TRP A 145 -0.61 4.12 8.27
C TRP A 145 -2.12 3.94 8.19
N THR A 146 -2.65 2.91 8.85
CA THR A 146 -4.11 2.66 8.86
C THR A 146 -4.87 3.77 9.57
N THR A 147 -4.37 4.24 10.72
CA THR A 147 -4.98 5.37 11.43
C THR A 147 -4.94 6.67 10.63
N MET A 148 -3.85 6.92 9.88
CA MET A 148 -3.78 8.04 8.93
C MET A 148 -4.75 7.85 7.75
N SER A 149 -4.80 6.66 7.18
CA SER A 149 -5.67 6.32 6.04
C SER A 149 -7.16 6.53 6.37
N ILE A 150 -7.58 6.09 7.56
CA ILE A 150 -8.95 6.27 8.05
C ILE A 150 -9.24 7.76 8.29
N GLU A 151 -8.31 8.53 8.84
CA GLU A 151 -8.46 9.99 9.01
C GLU A 151 -8.64 10.69 7.66
N GLU A 152 -7.87 10.32 6.63
CA GLU A 152 -8.02 10.87 5.28
C GLU A 152 -9.40 10.55 4.68
N MET A 153 -9.88 9.32 4.88
CA MET A 153 -11.24 8.94 4.46
C MET A 153 -12.30 9.74 5.21
N ALA A 154 -12.17 9.92 6.52
CA ALA A 154 -13.07 10.74 7.33
C ALA A 154 -13.09 12.20 6.85
N TYR A 155 -11.93 12.77 6.55
CA TYR A 155 -11.80 14.12 6.00
C TYR A 155 -12.51 14.24 4.64
N LEU A 156 -12.30 13.29 3.73
CA LEU A 156 -12.95 13.28 2.42
C LEU A 156 -14.47 13.09 2.54
N ALA A 157 -14.92 12.18 3.41
CA ALA A 157 -16.33 11.91 3.64
C ALA A 157 -17.05 13.15 4.18
N ASN A 158 -16.42 13.87 5.11
CA ASN A 158 -16.96 15.11 5.65
C ASN A 158 -17.09 16.19 4.57
N ARG A 159 -16.09 16.31 3.69
CA ARG A 159 -16.16 17.24 2.54
C ARG A 159 -17.28 16.89 1.56
N GLN A 160 -17.61 15.62 1.45
CA GLN A 160 -18.72 15.11 0.61
C GLN A 160 -20.06 15.08 1.35
N GLN A 161 -20.13 15.57 2.59
CA GLN A 161 -21.35 15.55 3.44
C GLN A 161 -21.89 14.12 3.67
N LEU A 162 -20.99 13.13 3.69
CA LEU A 162 -21.31 11.75 4.05
C LEU A 162 -21.18 11.60 5.57
N GLU A 163 -22.19 12.06 6.30
CA GLU A 163 -22.16 12.17 7.77
C GLU A 163 -21.96 10.82 8.45
N ASP A 164 -22.71 9.79 8.04
CA ASP A 164 -22.61 8.44 8.60
C ASP A 164 -21.19 7.87 8.42
N LEU A 165 -20.64 7.95 7.20
CA LEU A 165 -19.30 7.45 6.92
C LEU A 165 -18.21 8.24 7.65
N THR A 166 -18.40 9.55 7.82
CA THR A 166 -17.49 10.41 8.58
C THR A 166 -17.45 10.00 10.04
N LYS A 167 -18.61 9.71 10.61
CA LYS A 167 -18.76 9.25 11.99
C LYS A 167 -18.13 7.87 12.16
N ASP A 168 -18.49 6.92 11.31
CA ASP A 168 -17.97 5.54 11.34
C ASP A 168 -16.43 5.54 11.23
N ALA A 169 -15.85 6.38 10.35
CA ALA A 169 -14.41 6.48 10.20
C ALA A 169 -13.71 7.03 11.45
N LYS A 170 -14.28 8.06 12.09
CA LYS A 170 -13.74 8.60 13.35
C LYS A 170 -13.80 7.58 14.48
N GLU A 171 -14.91 6.85 14.58
CA GLU A 171 -15.09 5.79 15.59
C GLU A 171 -14.09 4.65 15.35
N ALA A 172 -13.92 4.19 14.11
CA ALA A 172 -12.95 3.16 13.76
C ALA A 172 -11.51 3.57 14.10
N ARG A 173 -11.13 4.82 13.80
CA ARG A 173 -9.80 5.34 14.13
C ARG A 173 -9.59 5.41 15.64
N GLU A 174 -10.58 5.89 16.39
CA GLU A 174 -10.51 6.00 17.84
C GLU A 174 -10.38 4.63 18.50
N GLU A 175 -11.10 3.61 18.02
CA GLU A 175 -11.01 2.23 18.53
C GLU A 175 -9.61 1.65 18.37
N ILE A 176 -8.93 1.90 17.25
CA ILE A 176 -7.53 1.48 17.05
C ILE A 176 -6.60 2.20 18.04
N ILE A 177 -6.79 3.51 18.26
CA ILE A 177 -5.97 4.29 19.19
C ILE A 177 -6.15 3.76 20.62
N GLU A 178 -7.38 3.59 21.08
CA GLU A 178 -7.68 3.08 22.42
C GLU A 178 -7.10 1.67 22.61
N TYR A 179 -7.24 0.80 21.61
CA TYR A 179 -6.67 -0.55 21.67
C TYR A 179 -5.13 -0.53 21.71
N SER A 180 -4.50 0.37 20.96
CA SER A 180 -3.04 0.56 20.94
C SER A 180 -2.51 1.07 22.29
N GLU A 181 -3.20 2.03 22.90
CA GLU A 181 -2.87 2.57 24.22
C GLU A 181 -3.05 1.52 25.33
N ALA A 182 -4.17 0.79 25.32
CA ALA A 182 -4.43 -0.31 26.25
C ALA A 182 -3.38 -1.43 26.13
N SER A 183 -2.84 -1.62 24.92
CA SER A 183 -1.78 -2.59 24.62
C SER A 183 -0.36 -2.07 24.89
N GLY A 184 -0.22 -0.83 25.37
CA GLY A 184 1.06 -0.17 25.63
C GLY A 184 1.97 -0.10 24.39
N PHE A 185 1.38 0.10 23.20
CA PHE A 185 2.10 0.00 21.93
C PHE A 185 2.43 1.37 21.31
N VAL A 186 1.62 1.85 20.38
CA VAL A 186 1.76 3.19 19.78
C VAL A 186 0.82 4.14 20.51
N THR A 187 1.36 5.24 21.03
CA THR A 187 0.58 6.25 21.77
C THR A 187 -0.25 7.11 20.83
N ARG A 188 -1.33 7.73 21.34
CA ARG A 188 -2.08 8.76 20.59
C ARG A 188 -1.18 9.88 20.09
N GLU A 189 -0.25 10.33 20.92
CA GLU A 189 0.70 11.38 20.55
C GLU A 189 1.51 11.00 19.31
N GLN A 190 1.99 9.75 19.21
CA GLN A 190 2.68 9.25 18.02
C GLN A 190 1.76 9.22 16.80
N ILE A 191 0.54 8.70 16.94
CA ILE A 191 -0.46 8.61 15.85
C ILE A 191 -0.85 10.01 15.33
N GLU A 192 -0.98 11.00 16.21
CA GLU A 192 -1.35 12.37 15.82
C GLU A 192 -0.17 13.16 15.23
N LYS A 193 1.06 12.88 15.66
CA LYS A 193 2.27 13.51 15.09
C LYS A 193 2.70 12.90 13.77
N TYR A 194 2.46 11.61 13.54
CA TYR A 194 2.96 10.91 12.36
C TYR A 194 2.59 11.56 11.01
N PRO A 195 1.32 11.95 10.76
CA PRO A 195 0.97 12.67 9.53
C PRO A 195 1.68 14.02 9.38
N GLN A 196 1.94 14.72 10.49
CA GLN A 196 2.64 16.01 10.48
C GLN A 196 4.11 15.83 10.10
N LEU A 197 4.75 14.76 10.59
CA LEU A 197 6.12 14.41 10.22
C LEU A 197 6.22 14.11 8.72
N ILE A 198 5.31 13.31 8.16
CA ILE A 198 5.28 13.04 6.71
C ILE A 198 5.12 14.35 5.93
N ALA A 199 4.16 15.20 6.31
CA ALA A 199 3.93 16.48 5.64
C ALA A 199 5.16 17.40 5.70
N GLN A 200 5.83 17.48 6.86
CA GLN A 200 7.06 18.25 7.02
C GLN A 200 8.19 17.70 6.15
N THR A 201 8.41 16.38 6.16
CA THR A 201 9.45 15.72 5.36
C THR A 201 9.20 15.96 3.87
N VAL A 202 7.99 15.77 3.36
CA VAL A 202 7.64 16.02 1.96
C VAL A 202 7.83 17.51 1.59
N SER A 203 7.41 18.43 2.46
CA SER A 203 7.62 19.87 2.25
C SER A 203 9.10 20.24 2.19
N GLN A 204 9.92 19.69 3.10
CA GLN A 204 11.36 19.90 3.12
C GLN A 204 12.04 19.37 1.85
N PHE A 205 11.66 18.18 1.38
CA PHE A 205 12.17 17.65 0.12
C PHE A 205 11.72 18.47 -1.10
N SER A 206 10.48 18.98 -1.10
CA SER A 206 10.02 19.90 -2.15
C SER A 206 10.81 21.23 -2.15
N GLU A 207 11.19 21.75 -1.00
CA GLU A 207 12.05 22.94 -0.88
C GLU A 207 13.48 22.66 -1.33
N LEU A 208 14.03 21.47 -1.04
CA LEU A 208 15.35 21.03 -1.51
C LEU A 208 15.39 20.81 -3.03
N GLN A 209 14.31 20.33 -3.65
CA GLN A 209 14.18 20.21 -5.11
C GLN A 209 14.22 21.57 -5.84
N ASN A 210 13.94 22.67 -5.14
CA ASN A 210 14.02 24.03 -5.69
C ASN A 210 15.44 24.64 -5.63
N LEU A 211 16.41 23.95 -5.02
CA LEU A 211 17.81 24.35 -5.05
C LEU A 211 18.48 23.77 -6.29
N GLN A 212 18.41 24.48 -7.42
CA GLN A 212 19.28 24.17 -8.55
C GLN A 212 20.75 24.44 -8.16
N PRO A 213 21.65 23.45 -8.21
CA PRO A 213 23.09 23.72 -8.12
C PRO A 213 23.47 24.65 -9.28
N ALA A 214 24.19 25.73 -8.98
CA ALA A 214 24.66 26.67 -10.00
C ALA A 214 25.51 25.91 -11.05
N GLY A 215 24.95 25.70 -12.25
CA GLY A 215 25.65 25.09 -13.39
C GLY A 215 24.97 23.88 -14.03
N TYR A 216 23.87 23.34 -13.49
CA TYR A 216 23.16 22.23 -14.13
C TYR A 216 22.06 22.72 -15.09
N ALA A 217 22.17 22.35 -16.37
CA ALA A 217 21.13 22.61 -17.36
C ALA A 217 19.88 21.79 -17.03
N ALA A 218 18.71 22.43 -17.05
CA ALA A 218 17.43 21.83 -16.71
C ALA A 218 17.11 20.63 -17.61
N LYS A 219 17.21 19.41 -17.05
CA LYS A 219 16.41 18.29 -17.49
C LYS A 219 15.12 18.27 -16.66
N PRO A 220 13.97 17.92 -17.23
CA PRO A 220 12.73 17.77 -16.47
C PRO A 220 12.96 16.74 -15.35
N ASN A 221 12.46 17.04 -14.15
CA ASN A 221 12.55 16.13 -13.01
C ASN A 221 11.98 14.76 -13.42
N GLU A 222 12.83 13.73 -13.41
CA GLU A 222 12.37 12.35 -13.51
C GLU A 222 11.55 12.06 -12.24
N GLU A 223 10.36 11.48 -12.41
CA GLU A 223 9.47 11.15 -11.30
C GLU A 223 10.20 10.23 -10.31
N PHE A 224 10.23 10.65 -9.05
CA PHE A 224 10.74 9.86 -7.94
C PHE A 224 9.99 8.52 -7.89
N THR A 225 10.66 7.41 -8.15
CA THR A 225 10.06 6.08 -8.05
C THR A 225 10.48 5.43 -6.75
N GLU A 226 9.54 4.78 -6.05
CA GLU A 226 9.78 4.11 -4.76
C GLU A 226 10.86 3.00 -4.82
N GLU A 227 11.37 2.66 -6.01
CA GLU A 227 12.45 1.69 -6.20
C GLU A 227 13.80 2.22 -5.68
N GLU A 228 14.06 3.53 -5.72
CA GLU A 228 15.33 4.12 -5.27
C GLU A 228 15.52 4.08 -3.73
N PHE A 229 14.44 3.98 -2.95
CA PHE A 229 14.52 4.05 -1.48
C PHE A 229 15.10 2.78 -0.83
N PHE A 230 15.14 1.65 -1.54
CA PHE A 230 15.56 0.36 -0.99
C PHE A 230 16.83 -0.21 -1.65
N GLU A 231 17.47 0.50 -2.59
CA GLU A 231 18.67 0.01 -3.29
C GLU A 231 20.01 0.43 -2.65
N GLU A 232 20.03 1.31 -1.64
CA GLU A 232 21.28 1.79 -1.02
C GLU A 232 21.85 0.93 0.13
N GLU A 233 21.47 -0.35 0.27
CA GLU A 233 22.09 -1.28 1.24
C GLU A 233 22.93 -2.41 0.62
N GLU A 234 23.43 -2.27 -0.61
CA GLU A 234 24.34 -3.25 -1.25
C GLU A 234 25.68 -2.68 -1.76
N GLU A 235 26.24 -1.64 -1.14
CA GLU A 235 27.66 -1.29 -1.36
C GLU A 235 28.53 -1.61 -0.15
N GLY A 236 29.04 -2.84 -0.13
CA GLY A 236 29.98 -3.31 0.88
C GLY A 236 30.75 -4.56 0.45
N GLU A 237 31.22 -4.65 -0.79
CA GLU A 237 32.24 -5.64 -1.15
C GLU A 237 33.65 -5.03 -1.13
N GLU A 238 34.43 -5.54 -0.19
CA GLU A 238 35.83 -5.23 0.06
C GLU A 238 36.70 -5.53 -1.18
N GLN A 239 37.47 -4.52 -1.63
CA GLN A 239 38.53 -4.70 -2.60
C GLN A 239 39.72 -5.43 -1.93
N GLU A 240 40.00 -6.67 -2.34
CA GLU A 240 41.31 -7.29 -2.08
C GLU A 240 42.38 -6.69 -3.01
N PRO A 241 43.58 -6.35 -2.50
CA PRO A 241 44.66 -5.84 -3.33
C PRO A 241 45.43 -6.98 -4.01
N GLU A 242 45.53 -6.94 -5.34
CA GLU A 242 46.46 -7.77 -6.11
C GLU A 242 47.91 -7.40 -5.75
N THR A 243 48.61 -8.30 -5.04
CA THR A 243 50.07 -8.23 -4.90
C THR A 243 50.77 -8.93 -6.05
N GLU A 244 51.46 -8.11 -6.83
CA GLU A 244 52.57 -8.43 -7.71
C GLU A 244 53.63 -9.34 -7.04
N ALA A 245 54.00 -10.46 -7.67
CA ALA A 245 55.29 -11.10 -7.44
C ALA A 245 55.79 -11.82 -8.70
N ALA A 246 56.71 -11.15 -9.39
CA ALA A 246 57.46 -11.70 -10.50
C ALA A 246 58.56 -12.68 -10.03
N LYS A 247 58.69 -13.78 -10.80
CA LYS A 247 59.91 -14.57 -11.12
C LYS A 247 60.65 -15.33 -10.02
N LYS A 248 60.79 -16.65 -10.26
CA LYS A 248 62.06 -17.25 -10.73
C LYS A 248 61.82 -18.61 -11.39
N GLU A 249 62.31 -18.75 -12.63
CA GLU A 249 62.62 -20.04 -13.25
C GLU A 249 63.96 -20.55 -12.68
N MET A 250 64.05 -21.87 -12.48
CA MET A 250 65.22 -22.69 -12.07
C MET A 250 65.84 -22.44 -10.69
#